data_AF-A0A1F7WE37-F1
#
_entry.id   AF-A0A1F7WE37-F1
#
_cell.length_a   1.000
_cell.length_b   1.000
_cell.length_c   1.000
_cell.angle_alpha   90.00
_cell.angle_beta   90.00
_cell.angle_gamma   90.00
#
_symmetry.space_group_name_H-M   'P 1'
#
loop_
_entity.id
_entity.type
_entity.pdbx_description
1 polymer ?
#
loop_
_entity_poly.entity_id
_entity_poly.type
_entity_poly.pdbx_seq_one_letter_code
_entity_poly.pdbx_strand_id
1 'polypeptide(L)' 'MMYGRQLEKLAEVMSQAEVLPKPELGGEEVVIGSIVRVEDEDSGETFSHRIGSYMVALDEVGVISYVSPIAHLLF' A
#
# COMPACT_ATOMS: atom_id res chain seq x y z
N MET A 1 -23.76 9.47 -17.92
CA MET A 1 -22.93 8.24 -18.02
C MET A 1 -21.82 8.31 -16.98
N MET A 2 -22.06 7.85 -15.75
CA MET A 2 -21.09 7.96 -14.65
C MET A 2 -19.98 6.88 -14.72
N TYR A 3 -20.30 5.73 -15.33
CA TYR A 3 -19.39 4.59 -15.41
C TYR A 3 -18.33 4.68 -16.53
N GLY A 4 -18.60 5.42 -17.62
CA GLY A 4 -17.66 5.53 -18.74
C GLY A 4 -16.31 6.11 -18.31
N ARG A 5 -16.33 7.21 -17.55
CA ARG A 5 -15.12 7.85 -17.02
C ARG A 5 -14.35 6.97 -16.04
N GLN A 6 -15.05 6.14 -15.25
CA GLN A 6 -14.40 5.21 -14.32
C GLN A 6 -13.73 4.06 -15.07
N LEU A 7 -14.36 3.55 -16.14
CA LEU A 7 -13.79 2.51 -16.99
C LEU A 7 -12.58 3.02 -17.78
N GLU A 8 -12.65 4.23 -18.33
CA GLU A 8 -11.51 4.88 -19.00
C GLU A 8 -10.32 5.03 -18.06
N LYS A 9 -10.55 5.52 -16.83
CA LYS A 9 -9.50 5.66 -15.82
C LYS A 9 -8.91 4.31 -15.42
N LEU A 10 -9.74 3.27 -15.30
CA LEU A 10 -9.26 1.92 -15.01
C LEU A 10 -8.38 1.38 -16.15
N ALA A 11 -8.82 1.53 -17.40
CA ALA A 11 -8.06 1.09 -18.57
C ALA A 11 -6.72 1.84 -18.69
N GLU A 12 -6.71 3.16 -18.45
CA GLU A 12 -5.51 3.97 -18.41
C GLU A 12 -4.54 3.46 -17.33
N VAL A 13 -5.01 3.28 -16.10
CA VAL A 13 -4.17 2.78 -14.99
C VAL A 13 -3.64 1.38 -15.31
N MET A 14 -4.48 0.47 -15.80
CA MET A 14 -4.05 -0.88 -16.16
C MET A 14 -2.99 -0.89 -17.27
N SER A 15 -3.03 0.08 -18.19
CA SER A 15 -2.05 0.17 -19.28
C SER A 15 -0.67 0.68 -18.83
N GLN A 16 -0.60 1.35 -17.68
CA GLN A 16 0.62 1.97 -17.15
C GLN A 16 1.12 1.31 -15.86
N ALA A 17 0.29 0.48 -15.21
CA ALA A 17 0.60 -0.14 -13.94
C ALA A 17 1.68 -1.20 -14.09
N GLU A 18 2.68 -1.14 -13.21
CA GLU A 18 3.63 -2.21 -13.00
C GLU A 18 3.10 -3.17 -11.93
N VAL A 19 3.07 -4.46 -12.25
CA VAL A 19 2.68 -5.50 -11.29
C VAL A 19 3.95 -6.03 -10.62
N LEU A 20 4.13 -5.65 -9.35
CA LEU A 20 5.26 -6.10 -8.56
C LEU A 20 5.02 -7.51 -7.99
N PRO A 21 6.06 -8.34 -7.88
CA PRO A 21 5.95 -9.63 -7.21
C PRO A 21 5.59 -9.43 -5.74
N LYS A 22 4.86 -10.40 -5.17
CA LYS A 22 4.54 -10.38 -3.74
C LYS A 22 5.85 -10.51 -2.94
N PRO A 23 6.11 -9.63 -1.96
CA PRO A 23 7.30 -9.75 -1.13
C PRO A 23 7.28 -11.01 -0.27
N GLU A 24 8.47 -11.53 0.02
CA GLU A 24 8.65 -12.64 0.94
C GLU A 24 8.27 -12.21 2.36
N LEU A 25 7.66 -13.13 3.11
CA LEU A 25 7.26 -12.87 4.50
C LEU A 25 8.50 -12.94 5.41
N GLY A 26 8.73 -11.87 6.18
CA GLY A 26 9.80 -11.84 7.19
C GLY A 26 11.17 -11.36 6.69
N GLY A 27 11.23 -10.69 5.54
CA GLY A 27 12.42 -9.94 5.14
C GLY A 27 12.71 -8.77 6.08
N GLU A 28 14.00 -8.42 6.23
CA GLU A 28 14.44 -7.25 7.00
C GLU A 28 14.19 -5.92 6.25
N GLU A 29 14.13 -5.97 4.92
CA GLU A 29 13.89 -4.82 4.07
C GLU A 29 12.39 -4.61 3.83
N VAL A 30 11.92 -3.38 4.04
CA VAL A 30 10.54 -3.00 3.73
C VAL A 30 10.46 -2.66 2.26
N VAL A 31 9.63 -3.40 1.51
CA VAL A 31 9.34 -3.11 0.10
C VAL A 31 7.85 -2.90 -0.15
N ILE A 32 7.47 -2.45 -1.34
CA ILE A 32 6.05 -2.31 -1.72
C ILE A 32 5.34 -3.68 -1.59
N GLY A 33 4.21 -3.69 -0.90
CA GLY A 33 3.42 -4.89 -0.56
C GLY A 33 3.72 -5.47 0.82
N SER A 34 4.78 -5.01 1.50
CA SER A 34 5.15 -5.48 2.83
C SER A 34 4.10 -5.10 3.87
N ILE A 35 3.91 -5.96 4.87
CA ILE A 35 3.13 -5.65 6.06
C ILE A 35 4.11 -5.26 7.15
N VAL A 36 4.06 -3.99 7.56
CA VAL A 36 4.88 -3.45 8.65
C VAL A 36 4.07 -3.43 9.94
N ARG A 37 4.73 -3.72 11.06
CA ARG A 37 4.16 -3.54 12.39
C ARG A 37 4.81 -2.32 13.01
N VAL A 38 3.99 -1.34 13.37
CA VAL A 38 4.43 -0.08 13.99
C VAL A 38 3.96 -0.10 15.43
N GLU A 39 4.84 0.28 16.35
CA GLU A 39 4.52 0.46 17.77
C GLU A 39 4.44 1.96 18.04
N ASP A 40 3.37 2.39 18.70
CA ASP A 40 3.27 3.71 19.27
C ASP A 40 4.03 3.73 20.60
N GLU A 41 5.11 4.52 20.67
CA GLU A 41 5.97 4.59 21.85
C GLU A 41 5.25 5.12 23.10
N ASP A 42 4.23 5.97 22.93
CA ASP A 42 3.51 6.59 24.04
C ASP A 42 2.52 5.62 24.70
N SER A 43 1.87 4.76 23.89
CA SER A 43 0.81 3.85 24.34
C SER A 43 1.23 2.38 24.41
N GLY A 44 2.30 2.00 23.70
CA GLY A 44 2.71 0.61 23.47
C GLY A 44 1.78 -0.15 22.52
N GLU A 45 0.80 0.51 21.89
CA GLU A 45 -0.12 -0.14 20.96
C GLU A 45 0.60 -0.45 19.65
N THR A 46 0.38 -1.66 19.12
CA THR A 46 0.96 -2.08 17.85
C THR A 46 -0.09 -2.16 16.75
N PHE A 47 0.21 -1.55 15.62
CA PHE A 47 -0.64 -1.51 14.43
C PHE A 47 0.05 -2.22 13.26
N SER A 48 -0.73 -2.93 12.45
CA SER A 48 -0.24 -3.56 11.23
C SER A 48 -0.74 -2.80 10.00
N HIS A 49 0.18 -2.38 9.15
CA HIS A 49 -0.11 -1.64 7.94
C HIS A 49 0.56 -2.29 6.73
N ARG A 50 -0.12 -2.29 5.58
CA ARG A 50 0.50 -2.67 4.32
C ARG A 50 1.02 -1.44 3.60
N ILE A 51 2.28 -1.46 3.14
CA ILE A 51 2.79 -0.47 2.20
C ILE A 51 2.20 -0.79 0.82
N GLY A 52 1.35 0.07 0.28
CA GLY A 52 0.56 -0.25 -0.91
C GLY A 52 0.11 0.96 -1.70
N SER A 53 -0.61 0.72 -2.79
CA SER A 53 -1.15 1.80 -3.61
C SER A 53 -2.37 2.44 -2.97
N TYR A 54 -2.49 3.76 -3.10
CA TYR A 54 -3.70 4.52 -2.75
C TYR A 54 -4.94 4.09 -3.55
N MET A 55 -4.73 3.34 -4.64
CA MET A 55 -5.79 2.86 -5.52
C MET A 55 -6.46 1.58 -5.04
N VAL A 56 -5.92 0.94 -3.99
CA VAL A 56 -6.49 -0.29 -3.44
C VAL A 56 -7.13 0.02 -2.09
N ALA A 57 -8.45 -0.13 -2.01
CA ALA A 57 -9.13 -0.25 -0.74
C ALA A 57 -8.94 -1.71 -0.26
N LEU A 58 -8.23 -1.89 0.85
CA LEU A 58 -8.16 -3.17 1.54
C LEU A 58 -8.98 -3.04 2.83
N ASP A 59 -9.94 -3.95 3.00
CA ASP A 59 -10.95 -3.84 4.06
C ASP A 59 -10.43 -4.35 5.42
N GLU A 60 -9.31 -5.09 5.44
CA GLU A 60 -8.84 -5.83 6.62
C GLU A 60 -7.51 -5.35 7.21
N VAL A 61 -6.69 -4.63 6.43
CA VAL A 61 -5.37 -4.13 6.88
C VAL A 61 -5.22 -2.70 6.36
N GLY A 62 -5.00 -1.74 7.26
CA GLY A 62 -4.80 -0.34 6.89
C GLY A 62 -3.66 -0.19 5.88
N VAL A 63 -3.83 0.67 4.88
CA VAL A 63 -2.84 0.88 3.82
C VAL A 63 -2.10 2.19 4.04
N ILE A 64 -0.77 2.12 4.10
CA ILE A 64 0.09 3.29 3.97
C ILE A 64 0.45 3.40 2.49
N SER A 65 0.06 4.52 1.88
CA SER A 65 0.36 4.76 0.47
C SER A 65 1.88 4.81 0.24
N TYR A 66 2.39 4.11 -0.76
CA TYR A 66 3.83 4.12 -1.09
C TYR A 66 4.33 5.51 -1.49
N VAL A 67 3.44 6.44 -1.88
CA VAL A 67 3.79 7.85 -2.16
C VAL A 67 3.71 8.75 -0.92
N SER A 68 3.34 8.21 0.25
CA SER A 68 3.30 8.99 1.48
C SER A 68 4.71 9.24 2.03
N PRO A 69 4.96 10.38 2.70
CA PRO A 69 6.24 10.62 3.35
C PRO A 69 6.63 9.53 4.35
N ILE A 70 5.65 8.95 5.04
CA ILE A 70 5.87 7.87 6.01
C ILE A 70 6.39 6.61 5.31
N ALA A 71 5.82 6.22 4.16
CA ALA A 71 6.33 5.08 3.40
C ALA A 71 7.78 5.30 2.93
N HIS A 72 8.12 6.51 2.51
CA HIS A 72 9.49 6.84 2.08
C HIS A 72 10.52 6.80 3.20
N LEU A 73 10.11 6.96 4.46
CA LEU A 73 11.00 6.81 5.62
C LEU A 73 11.21 5.35 6.03
N LEU A 74 10.37 4.43 5.52
CA LEU A 74 10.42 3.01 5.85
C LEU A 74 11.22 2.20 4.82
N PHE A 75 11.40 2.72 3.60
CA PHE A 75 12.33 2.18 2.60
C PHE A 75 13.79 2.48 3.01
#